data_AF-A0A6L9KB88-F1
#
_entry.id   AF-A0A6L9KB88-F1
#
_cell.length_a   1.000
_cell.length_b   1.000
_cell.length_c   1.000
_cell.angle_alpha   90.00
_cell.angle_beta   90.00
_cell.angle_gamma   90.00
#
_symmetry.space_group_name_H-M   'P 1'
#
loop_
_entity.id
_entity.type
_entity.pdbx_description
1 polymer ?
#
loop_
_entity_poly.entity_id
_entity_poly.type
_entity_poly.pdbx_seq_one_letter_code
_entity_poly.pdbx_strand_id
1 'polypeptide(L)' 'MNTVNVQIDITTPTGRRLLREVEKHPKVAKIEHELPEAIAGQKTYSLDESYEKCCDILSANYGVDVRKL' A
#
# COMPACT_ATOMS: atom_id res chain seq x y z
N MET A 1 24.32 9.76 -4.36
CA MET A 1 22.92 10.07 -4.66
C MET A 1 22.46 11.06 -3.60
N ASN A 2 22.15 12.30 -3.97
CA ASN A 2 21.59 13.27 -3.03
C ASN A 2 20.07 13.26 -3.25
N THR A 3 19.33 12.83 -2.23
CA THR A 3 17.86 12.81 -2.22
C THR A 3 17.38 13.87 -1.23
N VAL A 4 16.42 14.70 -1.64
CA VAL A 4 15.79 15.72 -0.80
C VAL A 4 14.35 15.28 -0.55
N ASN A 5 13.95 15.17 0.71
CA ASN A 5 12.57 14.88 1.09
C ASN A 5 11.79 16.19 1.12
N VAL A 6 10.75 16.30 0.28
CA VAL A 6 9.88 17.48 0.17
C VAL A 6 8.47 17.07 0.55
N GLN A 7 7.85 17.78 1.50
CA GLN A 7 6.44 17.61 1.82
C GLN A 7 5.62 18.57 0.95
N ILE A 8 4.66 18.03 0.19
CA ILE A 8 3.78 18.79 -0.69
C ILE A 8 2.37 18.72 -0.14
N ASP A 9 1.75 19.87 0.12
CA ASP A 9 0.35 19.93 0.51
C ASP A 9 -0.58 19.72 -0.70
N ILE A 10 -1.17 18.53 -0.79
CA ILE A 10 -2.06 18.10 -1.88
C ILE A 10 -3.52 18.57 -1.71
N THR A 11 -3.85 19.29 -0.65
CA THR A 11 -5.19 19.89 -0.50
C THR A 11 -5.43 20.99 -1.54
N THR A 12 -4.36 21.67 -1.96
CA THR A 12 -4.40 22.74 -2.96
C THR A 12 -4.39 22.22 -4.41
N PRO A 13 -5.00 22.94 -5.38
CA PRO A 13 -4.93 22.58 -6.79
C PRO A 13 -3.49 22.49 -7.33
N THR A 14 -2.60 23.34 -6.82
CA THR A 14 -1.18 23.37 -7.18
C THR A 14 -0.46 22.12 -6.68
N GLY A 15 -0.69 21.71 -5.42
CA GLY A 15 -0.13 20.49 -4.88
C GLY A 15 -0.55 19.24 -5.65
N ARG A 16 -1.82 19.14 -6.06
CA ARG A 16 -2.30 18.03 -6.91
C ARG A 16 -1.65 18.00 -8.28
N ARG A 17 -1.37 19.17 -8.88
CA ARG A 17 -0.65 19.26 -10.16
C ARG A 17 0.77 18.76 -10.04
N LEU A 18 1.48 19.17 -8.98
CA LEU A 18 2.83 18.71 -8.69
C LEU A 18 2.88 17.20 -8.46
N LEU A 19 1.95 16.65 -7.67
CA LEU A 19 1.86 15.20 -7.46
C LEU A 19 1.71 14.45 -8.80
N ARG A 20 0.79 14.88 -9.67
CA ARG A 20 0.57 14.27 -10.99
C ARG A 20 1.78 14.36 -11.92
N GLU A 21 2.62 15.38 -11.76
CA GLU A 21 3.83 15.54 -12.56
C GLU A 21 4.95 14.62 -12.04
N VAL A 22 5.09 14.52 -10.72
CA VAL A 22 6.01 13.59 -10.05
C VAL A 22 5.66 12.13 -10.36
N GLU A 23 4.37 11.78 -10.36
CA GLU A 23 3.86 10.44 -10.72
C GLU A 23 4.26 10.00 -12.15
N LYS A 24 4.43 10.95 -13.09
CA LYS A 24 4.86 10.65 -14.47
C LYS A 24 6.32 10.26 -14.58
N HIS A 25 7.13 10.52 -13.56
CA HIS A 25 8.58 10.31 -13.57
C HIS A 25 9.03 9.36 -12.44
N PRO A 26 8.60 8.08 -12.45
CA PRO A 26 8.89 7.12 -11.38
C PRO A 26 10.38 6.76 -11.25
N LYS A 27 11.20 7.09 -12.26
CA LYS A 27 12.67 6.89 -12.23
C LYS A 27 13.41 7.96 -11.44
N VAL A 28 12.76 9.10 -11.17
CA VAL A 28 13.41 10.30 -10.60
C VAL A 28 12.87 10.62 -9.21
N ALA A 29 11.62 10.26 -8.92
CA ALA A 29 10.98 10.52 -7.64
C ALA A 29 10.21 9.29 -7.14
N LYS A 30 10.34 9.03 -5.84
CA LYS A 30 9.60 7.99 -5.13
C LYS A 30 8.55 8.68 -4.26
N ILE A 31 7.29 8.36 -4.47
CA ILE A 31 6.18 8.89 -3.66
C ILE A 31 5.93 7.86 -2.56
N GLU A 32 6.15 8.28 -1.32
CA GLU A 32 5.80 7.49 -0.15
C GLU A 32 4.57 8.12 0.48
N HIS A 33 3.47 7.36 0.53
CA HIS A 33 2.28 7.75 1.26
C HIS A 33 2.45 7.28 2.70
N GLU A 34 2.32 8.21 3.64
CA GLU A 34 2.18 7.85 5.04
C GLU A 34 0.92 7.00 5.21
N LEU A 35 1.04 5.91 5.96
CA LEU A 35 -0.12 5.11 6.33
C LEU A 35 -1.07 6.00 7.13
N PRO A 36 -2.40 5.95 6.88
CA PRO A 36 -3.37 6.71 7.66
C PRO A 36 -3.14 6.54 9.17
N GLU A 37 -3.24 7.60 9.96
CA GLU A 37 -3.05 7.55 11.42
C GLU A 37 -3.91 6.46 12.09
N ALA A 38 -5.09 6.17 11.52
CA ALA A 38 -5.99 5.11 11.99
C ALA A 38 -5.37 3.70 12.00
N ILE A 39 -4.34 3.45 11.18
CA ILE A 39 -3.62 2.18 11.08
C ILE A 39 -2.16 2.30 11.54
N ALA A 40 -1.74 3.50 11.98
CA ALA A 40 -0.41 3.72 12.53
C ALA A 40 -0.26 2.93 13.85
N GLY A 41 0.71 2.02 13.90
CA GLY A 41 0.95 1.14 15.05
C GLY A 41 0.15 -0.16 15.07
N GLN A 42 -0.74 -0.39 14.09
CA GLN A 42 -1.40 -1.68 13.93
C GLN A 42 -0.56 -2.62 13.06
N LYS A 43 -0.58 -3.91 13.38
CA LYS A 43 0.03 -4.93 12.53
C LYS A 43 -0.79 -5.05 11.24
N THR A 44 -0.26 -4.53 10.15
CA THR A 44 -0.80 -4.75 8.81
C THR A 44 -0.29 -6.09 8.27
N TYR A 45 -1.07 -6.67 7.36
CA TYR A 45 -0.69 -7.88 6.64
C TYR A 45 -0.66 -7.54 5.15
N SER A 46 0.27 -8.17 4.44
CA SER A 46 0.21 -8.14 2.98
C SER A 46 -1.07 -8.82 2.47
N LEU A 47 -1.44 -8.52 1.22
CA LEU A 47 -2.58 -9.18 0.59
C LEU A 47 -2.37 -10.71 0.55
N ASP A 48 -1.16 -11.15 0.21
CA ASP A 48 -0.80 -12.56 0.12
C ASP A 48 -0.90 -13.25 1.48
N GLU A 49 -0.36 -12.66 2.56
CA GLU A 49 -0.51 -13.22 3.91
C GLU A 49 -1.98 -13.31 4.34
N SER A 50 -2.78 -12.32 3.98
CA SER A 50 -4.21 -12.29 4.30
C SER A 50 -4.96 -13.37 3.52
N TYR A 51 -4.62 -13.55 2.25
CA TYR A 51 -5.17 -14.58 1.38
C TYR A 51 -4.83 -15.99 1.89
N GLU A 52 -3.55 -16.26 2.17
CA GLU A 52 -3.10 -17.56 2.66
C GLU A 52 -3.79 -17.95 3.97
N LYS A 53 -3.86 -17.03 4.94
CA LYS A 53 -4.59 -17.28 6.19
C LYS A 53 -6.07 -17.56 5.97
N CYS A 54 -6.71 -16.84 5.05
CA CYS A 54 -8.11 -17.05 4.74
C CYS A 54 -8.33 -18.45 4.13
N CYS A 55 -7.48 -18.84 3.19
CA CYS A 55 -7.49 -20.18 2.60
C CYS A 55 -7.25 -21.28 3.64
N ASP A 56 -6.35 -21.08 4.61
CA ASP A 56 -6.12 -22.05 5.69
C ASP A 56 -7.36 -22.22 6.58
N ILE A 57 -8.00 -21.13 6.99
CA ILE A 57 -9.23 -21.16 7.79
C ILE A 57 -10.35 -21.89 7.05
N LEU A 58 -10.54 -21.55 5.77
CA LEU A 58 -11.57 -22.18 4.95
C LEU A 58 -11.28 -23.66 4.73
N SER A 59 -10.02 -24.01 4.46
CA SER A 59 -9.64 -25.41 4.25
C SER A 59 -9.83 -26.25 5.50
N ALA A 60 -9.55 -25.69 6.69
CA ALA A 60 -9.81 -26.34 7.96
C ALA A 60 -11.31 -26.53 8.22
N ASN A 61 -12.15 -25.54 7.89
CA ASN A 61 -13.60 -25.61 8.09
C ASN A 61 -14.29 -26.60 7.15
N TYR A 62 -13.85 -26.68 5.90
CA TYR A 62 -14.48 -27.53 4.88
C TYR A 62 -13.77 -28.88 4.69
N GLY A 63 -12.62 -29.10 5.34
CA GLY A 63 -11.84 -30.33 5.21
C GLY A 63 -11.27 -30.58 3.81
N VAL A 64 -11.21 -29.54 2.97
CA VAL A 64 -10.73 -29.60 1.59
C VAL A 64 -9.79 -28.43 1.34
N ASP A 65 -8.75 -28.65 0.53
CA ASP A 65 -7.84 -27.57 0.13
C ASP A 65 -8.54 -26.63 -0.85
N VAL A 66 -9.01 -25.48 -0.36
CA VAL A 66 -9.79 -24.53 -1.17
C VAL A 66 -8.97 -23.89 -2.29
N ARG A 67 -7.64 -24.00 -2.25
CA ARG A 67 -6.75 -23.54 -3.32
C ARG A 67 -6.74 -24.48 -4.53
N LYS A 68 -7.33 -25.68 -4.37
CA LYS A 68 -7.38 -26.74 -5.38
C LYS A 68 -8.80 -27.02 -5.90
N LEU A 69 -9.77 -26.21 -5.48
CA LEU A 69 -11.13 -26.18 -6.04
C LEU A 69 -11.15 -25.30 -7.30
#